data_AF-A0A2S8FSM2-F1
#
_entry.id   AF-A0A2S8FSM2-F1
#
_cell.length_a   1.000
_cell.length_b   1.000
_cell.length_c   1.000
_cell.angle_alpha   90.00
_cell.angle_beta   90.00
_cell.angle_gamma   90.00
#
_symmetry.space_group_name_H-M   'P 1'
#
loop_
_entity.id
_entity.type
_entity.pdbx_description
1 polymer ?
#
loop_
_entity_poly.entity_id
_entity_poly.type
_entity_poly.pdbx_seq_one_letter_code
_entity_poly.pdbx_strand_id
1 'polypeptide(L)'
;MTSISAALAPLFEQAPPEELIRYFQDVAAGDFSDHLECDVNLFTVETAVRLTEKFRDFEPRVGSLRGIVLDDANISDCHVYLTHPACRGAIRFLRHDGDSHIIFASLNEFLAAANSAIATGKPLRSCERPPILLADDVAANQLIRELLTGETEYDIDGPIDSLLASMNLTDLDLLATLAADESFYIAESVGAAIARRPRPDLLPIAKMVSDHAHFQAAKAGKRAVSAIFAAQ
;
A
#
# COMPACT_ATOMS: atom_id res chain seq x y z
N MET A 1 -23.86 -4.33 -23.31
CA MET A 1 -22.88 -4.65 -22.25
C MET A 1 -21.51 -4.29 -22.78
N THR A 2 -20.86 -3.28 -22.20
CA THR A 2 -19.46 -2.96 -22.50
C THR A 2 -18.59 -4.11 -21.97
N SER A 3 -17.61 -4.57 -22.74
CA SER A 3 -16.65 -5.55 -22.23
C SER A 3 -15.89 -4.94 -21.04
N ILE A 4 -15.66 -5.70 -19.96
CA ILE A 4 -14.88 -5.25 -18.79
C ILE A 4 -13.52 -4.69 -19.22
N SER A 5 -12.87 -5.32 -20.20
CA SER A 5 -11.61 -4.82 -20.75
C SER A 5 -11.75 -3.43 -21.39
N ALA A 6 -12.87 -3.16 -22.07
CA ALA A 6 -13.12 -1.85 -22.68
C ALA A 6 -13.47 -0.79 -21.62
N ALA A 7 -14.14 -1.19 -20.54
CA ALA A 7 -14.40 -0.30 -19.42
C ALA A 7 -13.12 0.11 -18.67
N LEU A 8 -12.15 -0.80 -18.54
CA LEU A 8 -10.86 -0.53 -17.89
C LEU A 8 -9.87 0.26 -18.75
N ALA A 9 -10.05 0.29 -20.08
CA ALA A 9 -9.11 0.91 -21.02
C ALA A 9 -8.67 2.34 -20.66
N PRO A 10 -9.51 3.24 -20.10
CA PRO A 10 -9.07 4.58 -19.71
C PRO A 10 -7.97 4.61 -18.64
N LEU A 11 -7.85 3.56 -17.82
CA LEU A 11 -6.89 3.52 -16.72
C LEU A 11 -5.51 2.99 -17.12
N PHE A 12 -5.34 2.48 -18.34
CA PHE A 12 -4.14 1.79 -18.79
C PHE A 12 -3.66 2.27 -20.15
N GLU A 13 -2.34 2.46 -20.29
CA GLU A 13 -1.70 2.73 -21.59
C GLU A 13 -1.65 1.48 -22.49
N GLN A 14 -1.70 0.30 -21.88
CA GLN A 14 -1.69 -1.01 -22.52
C GLN A 14 -2.94 -1.80 -22.14
N ALA A 15 -3.04 -3.05 -22.59
CA ALA A 15 -4.14 -3.92 -22.17
C ALA A 15 -4.17 -4.07 -20.63
N PRO A 16 -5.35 -4.02 -19.99
CA PRO A 16 -5.46 -4.24 -18.55
C PRO A 16 -5.04 -5.68 -18.19
N PRO A 17 -4.50 -5.91 -16.98
CA PRO A 17 -4.13 -7.24 -16.52
C PRO A 17 -5.30 -8.23 -16.58
N GLU A 18 -5.06 -9.44 -17.06
CA GLU A 18 -6.10 -10.48 -17.16
C GLU A 18 -6.71 -10.83 -15.81
N GLU A 19 -5.92 -10.81 -14.74
CA GLU A 19 -6.38 -11.05 -13.37
C GLU A 19 -7.38 -9.99 -12.89
N LEU A 20 -7.22 -8.73 -13.30
CA LEU A 20 -8.15 -7.66 -12.98
C LEU A 20 -9.46 -7.80 -13.75
N ILE A 21 -9.38 -8.22 -15.03
CA ILE A 21 -10.56 -8.54 -15.81
C ILE A 21 -11.35 -9.68 -15.14
N ARG A 22 -10.67 -10.75 -14.74
CA ARG A 22 -11.29 -11.89 -14.04
C ARG A 22 -11.90 -11.46 -12.71
N TYR A 23 -11.21 -10.64 -11.92
CA TYR A 23 -11.75 -10.08 -10.68
C TYR A 23 -13.11 -9.40 -10.89
N PHE A 24 -13.22 -8.50 -11.87
CA PHE A 24 -14.50 -7.82 -12.12
C PHE A 24 -15.57 -8.76 -12.71
N GLN A 25 -15.19 -9.84 -13.39
CA GLN A 25 -16.14 -10.90 -13.80
C GLN A 25 -16.69 -11.63 -12.58
N ASP A 26 -15.82 -11.99 -11.64
CA ASP A 26 -16.20 -12.70 -10.41
C ASP A 26 -17.05 -11.80 -9.50
N VAL A 27 -16.72 -10.51 -9.38
CA VAL A 27 -17.54 -9.52 -8.65
C VAL A 27 -18.92 -9.38 -9.29
N ALA A 28 -19.01 -9.28 -10.62
CA ALA A 28 -20.28 -9.15 -11.33
C ALA A 28 -21.15 -10.42 -11.26
N ALA A 29 -20.54 -11.60 -11.09
CA ALA A 29 -21.23 -12.87 -10.97
C ALA A 29 -21.61 -13.23 -9.51
N GLY A 30 -20.90 -12.64 -8.54
CA GLY A 30 -21.10 -12.89 -7.12
C GLY A 30 -22.03 -11.89 -6.43
N ASP A 31 -22.21 -12.08 -5.13
CA ASP A 31 -22.97 -11.21 -4.24
C ASP A 31 -22.01 -10.50 -3.30
N PHE A 32 -21.41 -9.39 -3.78
CA PHE A 32 -20.38 -8.63 -3.06
C PHE A 32 -20.75 -7.16 -2.83
N SER A 33 -21.94 -6.74 -3.24
CA SER A 33 -22.45 -5.37 -3.06
C SER A 33 -23.37 -5.29 -1.85
N ASP A 34 -23.36 -4.14 -1.17
CA ASP A 34 -24.30 -3.81 -0.09
C ASP A 34 -24.24 -4.68 1.19
N HIS A 35 -23.14 -5.41 1.43
CA HIS A 35 -22.89 -6.16 2.68
C HIS A 35 -22.16 -5.28 3.72
N LEU A 36 -22.73 -4.09 3.99
CA LEU A 36 -22.10 -3.05 4.80
C LEU A 36 -21.86 -3.46 6.26
N GLU A 37 -22.66 -4.39 6.78
CA GLU A 37 -22.53 -4.93 8.14
C GLU A 37 -21.21 -5.71 8.35
N CYS A 38 -20.60 -6.18 7.27
CA CYS A 38 -19.31 -6.86 7.29
C CYS A 38 -18.23 -6.13 6.49
N ASP A 39 -18.40 -4.82 6.26
CA ASP A 39 -17.49 -3.96 5.49
C ASP A 39 -17.23 -4.45 4.04
N VAL A 40 -18.20 -5.08 3.38
CA VAL A 40 -18.05 -5.54 1.98
C VAL A 40 -19.00 -4.79 1.07
N ASN A 41 -18.44 -4.00 0.16
CA ASN A 41 -19.19 -3.33 -0.91
C ASN A 41 -18.29 -3.13 -2.14
N LEU A 42 -18.01 -4.23 -2.83
CA LEU A 42 -17.10 -4.24 -3.98
C LEU A 42 -17.75 -3.55 -5.19
N PHE A 43 -16.97 -2.72 -5.88
CA PHE A 43 -17.46 -1.92 -6.99
C PHE A 43 -17.63 -2.73 -8.29
N THR A 44 -18.63 -2.32 -9.08
CA THR A 44 -18.65 -2.64 -10.51
C THR A 44 -17.46 -1.97 -11.22
N VAL A 45 -17.06 -2.50 -12.38
CA VAL A 45 -15.94 -1.94 -13.15
C VAL A 45 -16.14 -0.46 -13.49
N GLU A 46 -17.36 -0.03 -13.82
CA GLU A 46 -17.67 1.35 -14.15
C GLU A 46 -17.51 2.28 -12.93
N THR A 47 -17.91 1.79 -11.75
CA THR A 47 -17.79 2.54 -10.50
C THR A 47 -16.33 2.66 -10.08
N ALA A 48 -15.58 1.56 -10.15
CA ALA A 48 -14.16 1.52 -9.87
C ALA A 48 -13.36 2.48 -10.76
N VAL A 49 -13.63 2.50 -12.08
CA VAL A 49 -12.97 3.42 -13.03
C VAL A 49 -13.25 4.87 -12.68
N ARG A 50 -14.53 5.23 -12.56
CA ARG A 50 -14.95 6.60 -12.25
C ARG A 50 -14.36 7.11 -10.94
N LEU A 51 -14.31 6.28 -9.90
CA LEU A 51 -13.76 6.68 -8.61
C LEU A 51 -12.24 6.72 -8.63
N THR A 52 -11.59 5.77 -9.32
CA THR A 52 -10.13 5.77 -9.48
C THR A 52 -9.65 7.06 -10.14
N GLU A 53 -10.32 7.53 -11.19
CA GLU A 53 -9.99 8.81 -11.84
C GLU A 53 -10.02 9.97 -10.83
N LYS A 54 -11.08 10.06 -10.02
CA LYS A 54 -11.17 11.10 -8.97
C LYS A 54 -10.08 10.99 -7.92
N PHE A 55 -9.81 9.77 -7.43
CA PHE A 55 -8.79 9.56 -6.40
C PHE A 55 -7.40 9.93 -6.90
N ARG A 56 -7.07 9.64 -8.16
CA ARG A 56 -5.76 10.00 -8.73
C ARG A 56 -5.49 11.50 -8.75
N ASP A 57 -6.53 12.34 -8.75
CA ASP A 57 -6.38 13.80 -8.77
C ASP A 57 -5.94 14.39 -7.41
N PHE A 58 -6.27 13.73 -6.29
CA PHE A 58 -6.04 14.28 -4.95
C PHE A 58 -5.33 13.35 -3.97
N GLU A 59 -5.26 12.05 -4.25
CA GLU A 59 -4.66 11.04 -3.36
C GLU A 59 -3.33 10.53 -3.97
N PRO A 60 -2.18 11.05 -3.53
CA PRO A 60 -0.87 10.69 -4.09
C PRO A 60 -0.58 9.20 -4.03
N ARG A 61 -1.13 8.50 -3.02
CA ARG A 61 -0.96 7.06 -2.84
C ARG A 61 -1.63 6.25 -3.96
N VAL A 62 -2.74 6.75 -4.51
CA VAL A 62 -3.43 6.14 -5.66
C VAL A 62 -2.73 6.55 -6.96
N GLY A 63 -2.31 7.81 -7.09
CA GLY A 63 -1.58 8.29 -8.27
C GLY A 63 -0.24 7.57 -8.49
N SER A 64 0.68 7.71 -7.52
CA SER A 64 2.07 7.25 -7.62
C SER A 64 2.20 5.72 -7.72
N LEU A 65 1.31 4.97 -7.06
CA LEU A 65 1.30 3.50 -7.12
C LEU A 65 0.40 2.95 -8.25
N ARG A 66 -0.15 3.84 -9.10
CA ARG A 66 -1.09 3.51 -10.18
C ARG A 66 -2.25 2.64 -9.67
N GLY A 67 -2.81 3.04 -8.54
CA GLY A 67 -3.88 2.36 -7.84
C GLY A 67 -5.19 2.35 -8.60
N ILE A 68 -6.03 1.37 -8.30
CA ILE A 68 -7.42 1.24 -8.74
C ILE A 68 -8.28 0.93 -7.50
N VAL A 69 -9.22 1.81 -7.19
CA VAL A 69 -10.09 1.68 -6.02
C VAL A 69 -11.11 0.56 -6.28
N LEU A 70 -11.24 -0.38 -5.33
CA LEU A 70 -12.00 -1.60 -5.49
C LEU A 70 -13.34 -1.62 -4.74
N ASP A 71 -13.46 -0.86 -3.66
CA ASP A 71 -14.64 -0.88 -2.79
C ASP A 71 -14.84 0.46 -2.06
N ASP A 72 -16.00 0.56 -1.42
CA ASP A 72 -16.32 1.58 -0.40
C ASP A 72 -17.45 1.07 0.47
N ALA A 73 -17.11 0.60 1.67
CA ALA A 73 -18.07 0.13 2.66
C ALA A 73 -18.67 1.28 3.50
N ASN A 74 -18.56 2.53 3.04
CA ASN A 74 -19.01 3.74 3.73
C ASN A 74 -18.35 3.93 5.11
N ILE A 75 -17.07 3.57 5.19
CA ILE A 75 -16.22 3.71 6.38
C ILE A 75 -15.00 4.62 6.15
N SER A 76 -14.99 5.36 5.03
CA SER A 76 -13.90 6.24 4.58
C SER A 76 -12.57 5.55 4.24
N ASP A 77 -12.45 4.26 4.51
CA ASP A 77 -11.33 3.41 4.11
C ASP A 77 -11.70 2.59 2.88
N CYS A 78 -10.72 2.32 2.01
CA CYS A 78 -10.94 1.51 0.81
C CYS A 78 -9.74 0.65 0.43
N HIS A 79 -10.01 -0.42 -0.30
CA HIS A 79 -9.03 -1.30 -0.89
C HIS A 79 -8.64 -0.82 -2.29
N VAL A 80 -7.34 -0.83 -2.57
CA VAL A 80 -6.76 -0.31 -3.80
C VAL A 80 -5.88 -1.39 -4.43
N TYR A 81 -6.22 -1.82 -5.64
CA TYR A 81 -5.38 -2.69 -6.47
C TYR A 81 -4.22 -1.91 -7.08
N LEU A 82 -3.01 -2.42 -6.94
CA LEU A 82 -1.79 -1.74 -7.38
C LEU A 82 -1.33 -2.26 -8.74
N THR A 83 -0.99 -1.35 -9.66
CA THR A 83 -0.55 -1.70 -11.02
C THR A 83 0.88 -1.28 -11.35
N HIS A 84 1.49 -0.45 -10.50
CA HIS A 84 2.89 -0.08 -10.63
C HIS A 84 3.80 -1.32 -10.57
N PRO A 85 4.81 -1.47 -11.43
CA PRO A 85 5.70 -2.64 -11.44
C PRO A 85 6.30 -3.01 -10.07
N ALA A 86 6.53 -2.02 -9.20
CA ALA A 86 7.04 -2.22 -7.84
C ALA A 86 6.15 -3.07 -6.93
N CYS A 87 4.83 -3.08 -7.16
CA CYS A 87 3.85 -3.70 -6.26
C CYS A 87 2.65 -4.29 -7.01
N ARG A 88 2.82 -4.60 -8.30
CA ARG A 88 1.75 -5.05 -9.19
C ARG A 88 1.06 -6.29 -8.63
N GLY A 89 -0.26 -6.31 -8.70
CA GLY A 89 -1.07 -7.46 -8.30
C GLY A 89 -1.53 -7.39 -6.84
N ALA A 90 -0.82 -6.64 -6.00
CA ALA A 90 -1.09 -6.54 -4.57
C ALA A 90 -2.23 -5.56 -4.27
N ILE A 91 -2.85 -5.74 -3.10
CA ILE A 91 -3.93 -4.87 -2.60
C ILE A 91 -3.45 -4.11 -1.39
N ARG A 92 -3.59 -2.79 -1.48
CA ARG A 92 -3.39 -1.85 -0.40
C ARG A 92 -4.71 -1.58 0.30
N PHE A 93 -4.70 -1.51 1.62
CA PHE A 93 -5.77 -0.86 2.37
C PHE A 93 -5.40 0.60 2.60
N LEU A 94 -6.16 1.49 1.98
CA LEU A 94 -6.03 2.94 2.10
C LEU A 94 -6.95 3.38 3.23
N ARG A 95 -6.34 3.80 4.34
CA ARG A 95 -7.06 4.36 5.47
C ARG A 95 -7.13 5.87 5.36
N HIS A 96 -8.27 6.41 5.76
CA HIS A 96 -8.40 7.85 6.01
C HIS A 96 -7.51 8.27 7.18
N ASP A 97 -7.56 7.48 8.27
CA ASP A 97 -6.79 7.73 9.49
C ASP A 97 -5.84 6.57 9.83
N GLY A 98 -4.59 6.90 10.10
CA GLY A 98 -3.56 5.93 10.49
C GLY A 98 -2.86 5.24 9.33
N ASP A 99 -2.17 4.14 9.65
CA ASP A 99 -1.23 3.51 8.73
C ASP A 99 -1.95 2.79 7.58
N SER A 100 -1.52 3.06 6.35
CA SER A 100 -2.01 2.40 5.14
C SER A 100 -0.96 1.44 4.60
N HIS A 101 -1.35 0.19 4.32
CA HIS A 101 -0.39 -0.87 4.03
C HIS A 101 -0.86 -1.79 2.90
N ILE A 102 0.09 -2.49 2.29
CA ILE A 102 -0.19 -3.60 1.39
C ILE A 102 -0.54 -4.82 2.25
N ILE A 103 -1.78 -5.32 2.14
CA ILE A 103 -2.33 -6.35 3.05
C ILE A 103 -2.73 -7.65 2.37
N PHE A 104 -2.92 -7.66 1.04
CA PHE A 104 -3.14 -8.88 0.26
C PHE A 104 -2.16 -8.98 -0.89
N ALA A 105 -1.66 -10.19 -1.16
CA ALA A 105 -0.68 -10.41 -2.22
C ALA A 105 -1.33 -10.50 -3.61
N SER A 106 -2.65 -10.70 -3.66
CA SER A 106 -3.40 -10.83 -4.91
C SER A 106 -4.88 -10.49 -4.76
N LEU A 107 -5.55 -10.21 -5.89
CA LEU A 107 -7.00 -10.10 -5.99
C LEU A 107 -7.73 -11.37 -5.53
N ASN A 108 -7.15 -12.55 -5.73
CA ASN A 108 -7.74 -13.81 -5.28
C ASN A 108 -7.78 -13.91 -3.76
N GLU A 109 -6.71 -13.49 -3.07
CA GLU A 109 -6.70 -13.46 -1.59
C GLU A 109 -7.72 -12.45 -1.06
N PHE A 110 -7.85 -11.30 -1.71
CA PHE A 110 -8.83 -10.28 -1.36
C PHE A 110 -10.28 -10.77 -1.52
N LEU A 111 -10.61 -11.38 -2.68
CA LEU A 111 -11.93 -11.98 -2.89
C LEU A 111 -12.23 -13.12 -1.91
N ALA A 112 -11.23 -13.93 -1.57
CA ALA A 112 -11.39 -14.96 -0.54
C ALA A 112 -11.70 -14.35 0.84
N ALA A 113 -11.04 -13.24 1.19
CA ALA A 113 -11.31 -12.50 2.43
C ALA A 113 -12.73 -11.90 2.43
N ALA A 114 -13.15 -11.27 1.33
CA ALA A 114 -14.52 -10.73 1.19
C ALA A 114 -15.60 -11.82 1.32
N ASN A 115 -15.42 -12.97 0.65
CA ASN A 115 -16.31 -14.12 0.81
C ASN A 115 -16.36 -14.61 2.27
N SER A 116 -15.20 -14.69 2.93
CA SER A 116 -15.14 -15.10 4.34
C SER A 116 -15.84 -14.09 5.26
N ALA A 117 -15.72 -12.79 5.00
CA ALA A 117 -16.37 -11.74 5.75
C ALA A 117 -17.90 -11.90 5.69
N ILE A 118 -18.45 -12.03 4.47
CA ILE A 118 -19.88 -12.28 4.23
C ILE A 118 -20.33 -13.57 4.91
N ALA A 119 -19.63 -14.68 4.69
CA ALA A 119 -20.02 -15.98 5.22
C ALA A 119 -20.00 -16.06 6.76
N THR A 120 -19.17 -15.25 7.42
CA THR A 120 -19.03 -15.26 8.88
C THR A 120 -19.69 -14.07 9.57
N GLY A 121 -20.19 -13.09 8.80
CA GLY A 121 -20.67 -11.80 9.31
C GLY A 121 -19.58 -10.99 10.03
N LYS A 122 -18.30 -11.29 9.78
CA LYS A 122 -17.18 -10.56 10.40
C LYS A 122 -16.72 -9.43 9.47
N PRO A 123 -16.36 -8.25 10.02
CA PRO A 123 -15.87 -7.13 9.21
C PRO A 123 -14.67 -7.51 8.34
N LEU A 124 -14.63 -7.13 7.07
CA LEU A 124 -13.50 -7.40 6.17
C LEU A 124 -12.20 -6.81 6.71
N ARG A 125 -12.25 -5.64 7.35
CA ARG A 125 -11.10 -5.04 8.04
C ARG A 125 -10.54 -5.90 9.18
N SER A 126 -11.34 -6.82 9.74
CA SER A 126 -10.84 -7.77 10.74
C SER A 126 -10.01 -8.91 10.13
N CYS A 127 -10.03 -9.04 8.80
CA CYS A 127 -9.12 -9.90 8.04
C CYS A 127 -7.80 -9.22 7.67
N GLU A 128 -7.60 -7.95 8.06
CA GLU A 128 -6.33 -7.25 7.88
C GLU A 128 -5.18 -8.04 8.48
N ARG A 129 -4.08 -8.06 7.72
CA ARG A 129 -2.85 -8.76 8.06
C ARG A 129 -1.75 -7.75 8.32
N PRO A 130 -0.68 -8.13 9.03
CA PRO A 130 0.57 -7.37 8.97
C PRO A 130 0.95 -7.10 7.51
N PRO A 131 1.64 -5.98 7.22
CA PRO A 131 2.08 -5.66 5.86
C PRO A 131 2.78 -6.86 5.23
N ILE A 132 2.37 -7.22 4.02
CA ILE A 132 3.02 -8.30 3.28
C ILE A 132 4.39 -7.84 2.79
N LEU A 133 5.31 -8.78 2.64
CA LEU A 133 6.58 -8.50 1.97
C LEU A 133 6.42 -8.64 0.47
N LEU A 134 6.90 -7.63 -0.26
CA LEU A 134 7.10 -7.70 -1.70
C LEU A 134 8.22 -8.70 -2.00
N ALA A 135 8.07 -9.44 -3.09
CA ALA A 135 9.01 -10.51 -3.45
C ALA A 135 10.42 -9.99 -3.78
N ASP A 136 10.51 -8.76 -4.29
CA ASP A 136 11.76 -8.08 -4.62
C ASP A 136 11.63 -6.58 -4.35
N ASP A 137 12.68 -5.99 -3.78
CA ASP A 137 12.78 -4.58 -3.46
C ASP A 137 13.30 -3.75 -4.65
N VAL A 138 13.91 -4.34 -5.70
CA VAL A 138 14.57 -3.56 -6.78
C VAL A 138 13.64 -2.53 -7.41
N ALA A 139 12.44 -2.95 -7.82
CA ALA A 139 11.47 -2.04 -8.44
C ALA A 139 10.88 -1.03 -7.44
N ALA A 140 10.76 -1.40 -6.16
CA ALA A 140 10.31 -0.50 -5.10
C ALA A 140 11.38 0.56 -4.77
N ASN A 141 12.65 0.16 -4.66
CA ASN A 141 13.80 1.06 -4.47
C ASN A 141 13.88 2.07 -5.60
N GLN A 142 13.74 1.62 -6.85
CA GLN A 142 13.76 2.49 -8.02
C GLN A 142 12.62 3.51 -7.99
N LEU A 143 11.39 3.07 -7.68
CA LEU A 143 10.26 3.98 -7.53
C LEU A 143 10.49 5.02 -6.42
N ILE A 144 11.02 4.62 -5.26
CA ILE A 144 11.33 5.58 -4.19
C ILE A 144 12.34 6.62 -4.67
N ARG A 145 13.38 6.23 -5.40
CA ARG A 145 14.37 7.18 -5.96
C ARG A 145 13.73 8.14 -6.96
N GLU A 146 12.81 7.66 -7.79
CA GLU A 146 12.03 8.49 -8.71
C GLU A 146 11.14 9.48 -7.95
N LEU A 147 10.49 9.06 -6.87
CA LEU A 147 9.68 9.93 -6.01
C LEU A 147 10.53 11.01 -5.33
N LEU A 148 11.73 10.66 -4.83
CA LEU A 148 12.62 11.62 -4.16
C LEU A 148 13.23 12.67 -5.11
N THR A 149 13.41 12.31 -6.39
CA THR A 149 14.05 13.18 -7.40
C THR A 149 13.05 13.88 -8.30
N GLY A 150 11.79 13.45 -8.29
CA GLY A 150 10.73 14.00 -9.13
C GLY A 150 10.34 15.41 -8.71
N GLU A 151 10.02 16.24 -9.70
CA GLU A 151 9.31 17.51 -9.49
C GLU A 151 7.82 17.23 -9.26
N THR A 152 7.46 16.48 -8.22
CA THR A 152 6.06 16.20 -7.91
C THR A 152 5.51 17.29 -7.00
N GLU A 153 4.41 17.94 -7.39
CA GLU A 153 3.65 18.86 -6.52
C GLU A 153 2.94 18.14 -5.35
N TYR A 154 2.98 16.80 -5.35
CA TYR A 154 2.26 15.94 -4.42
C TYR A 154 3.13 15.44 -3.28
N ASP A 155 2.49 15.19 -2.13
CA ASP A 155 3.11 14.56 -0.96
C ASP A 155 3.62 13.14 -1.29
N ILE A 156 4.93 12.95 -1.15
CA ILE A 156 5.63 11.68 -1.42
C ILE A 156 5.72 10.79 -0.18
N ASP A 157 5.40 11.31 1.01
CA ASP A 157 5.54 10.58 2.29
C ASP A 157 4.64 9.35 2.30
N GLY A 158 3.40 9.50 1.85
CA GLY A 158 2.39 8.44 1.82
C GLY A 158 2.75 7.24 0.93
N PRO A 159 3.15 7.44 -0.34
CA PRO A 159 3.68 6.37 -1.17
C PRO A 159 4.93 5.68 -0.58
N ILE A 160 5.88 6.46 -0.06
CA ILE A 160 7.15 5.93 0.50
C ILE A 160 6.89 5.08 1.74
N ASP A 161 6.08 5.55 2.69
CA ASP A 161 5.71 4.79 3.91
C ASP A 161 5.17 3.40 3.56
N SER A 162 4.27 3.33 2.58
CA SER A 162 3.61 2.08 2.20
C SER A 162 4.54 1.08 1.54
N LEU A 163 5.50 1.56 0.74
CA LEU A 163 6.54 0.73 0.16
C LEU A 163 7.48 0.23 1.25
N LEU A 164 7.98 1.12 2.12
CA LEU A 164 8.87 0.75 3.23
C LEU A 164 8.25 -0.29 4.16
N ALA A 165 6.95 -0.18 4.46
CA ALA A 165 6.22 -1.17 5.25
C ALA A 165 6.27 -2.58 4.62
N SER A 166 6.41 -2.69 3.31
CA SER A 166 6.33 -3.93 2.53
C SER A 166 7.67 -4.40 1.94
N MET A 167 8.77 -3.69 2.22
CA MET A 167 10.11 -3.98 1.68
C MET A 167 10.98 -4.82 2.64
N ASN A 168 11.93 -5.54 2.06
CA ASN A 168 12.98 -6.31 2.75
C ASN A 168 14.12 -5.43 3.30
N LEU A 169 14.16 -4.14 2.94
CA LEU A 169 15.10 -3.15 3.48
C LEU A 169 16.57 -3.51 3.19
N THR A 170 16.88 -3.96 1.97
CA THR A 170 18.24 -4.41 1.61
C THR A 170 19.13 -3.34 0.98
N ASP A 171 18.55 -2.26 0.44
CA ASP A 171 19.29 -1.14 -0.14
C ASP A 171 19.67 -0.14 0.96
N LEU A 172 20.80 -0.40 1.64
CA LEU A 172 21.25 0.40 2.78
C LEU A 172 21.56 1.86 2.39
N ASP A 173 22.02 2.09 1.17
CA ASP A 173 22.32 3.45 0.68
C ASP A 173 21.03 4.25 0.52
N LEU A 174 19.98 3.65 -0.06
CA LEU A 174 18.66 4.28 -0.13
C LEU A 174 18.12 4.57 1.27
N LEU A 175 18.20 3.60 2.18
CA LEU A 175 17.70 3.76 3.55
C LEU A 175 18.46 4.86 4.31
N ALA A 176 19.75 5.01 4.08
CA ALA A 176 20.54 6.11 4.64
C ALA A 176 20.11 7.46 4.07
N THR A 177 19.81 7.54 2.76
CA THR A 177 19.23 8.75 2.14
C THR A 177 17.89 9.10 2.78
N LEU A 178 16.97 8.14 2.90
CA LEU A 178 15.65 8.35 3.51
C LEU A 178 15.74 8.72 5.00
N ALA A 179 16.67 8.12 5.75
CA ALA A 179 16.86 8.44 7.17
C ALA A 179 17.40 9.87 7.41
N ALA A 180 18.03 10.47 6.41
CA ALA A 180 18.57 11.83 6.44
C ALA A 180 17.67 12.86 5.75
N ASP A 181 16.49 12.44 5.28
CA ASP A 181 15.53 13.31 4.60
C ASP A 181 15.02 14.42 5.53
N GLU A 182 14.66 15.58 4.97
CA GLU A 182 14.11 16.70 5.73
C GLU A 182 12.69 16.39 6.24
N SER A 183 11.94 15.54 5.53
CA SER A 183 10.65 15.02 5.98
C SER A 183 10.86 14.03 7.13
N PHE A 184 10.50 14.46 8.34
CA PHE A 184 10.54 13.57 9.49
C PHE A 184 9.57 12.39 9.37
N TYR A 185 8.55 12.46 8.51
CA TYR A 185 7.64 11.34 8.24
C TYR A 185 8.35 10.22 7.50
N ILE A 186 9.19 10.54 6.51
CA ILE A 186 10.03 9.55 5.82
C ILE A 186 11.01 8.89 6.81
N ALA A 187 11.71 9.69 7.62
CA ALA A 187 12.64 9.16 8.62
C ALA A 187 11.92 8.30 9.68
N GLU A 188 10.72 8.69 10.12
CA GLU A 188 9.87 7.88 10.99
C GLU A 188 9.52 6.54 10.34
N SER A 189 9.08 6.55 9.08
CA SER A 189 8.71 5.35 8.33
C SER A 189 9.87 4.37 8.19
N VAL A 190 11.10 4.87 7.97
CA VAL A 190 12.33 4.06 8.01
C VAL A 190 12.49 3.40 9.38
N GLY A 191 12.42 4.18 10.46
CA GLY A 191 12.52 3.66 11.83
C GLY A 191 11.44 2.62 12.14
N ALA A 192 10.19 2.86 11.74
CA ALA A 192 9.08 1.93 11.92
C ALA A 192 9.28 0.63 11.14
N ALA A 193 9.74 0.72 9.88
CA ALA A 193 10.03 -0.46 9.06
C ALA A 193 11.16 -1.31 9.65
N ILE A 194 12.25 -0.69 10.12
CA ILE A 194 13.35 -1.40 10.79
C ILE A 194 12.87 -2.05 12.10
N ALA A 195 12.07 -1.35 12.90
CA ALA A 195 11.56 -1.90 14.16
C ALA A 195 10.66 -3.14 13.95
N ARG A 196 9.91 -3.20 12.84
CA ARG A 196 9.10 -4.36 12.46
C ARG A 196 9.95 -5.54 11.98
N ARG A 197 11.11 -5.28 11.38
CA ARG A 197 12.01 -6.29 10.80
C ARG A 197 13.46 -6.03 11.19
N PRO A 198 13.78 -6.17 12.49
CA PRO A 198 15.10 -5.82 12.99
C PRO A 198 16.17 -6.74 12.41
N ARG A 199 17.27 -6.14 11.94
CA ARG A 199 18.48 -6.87 11.52
C ARG A 199 19.75 -6.13 11.96
N PRO A 200 20.86 -6.83 12.25
CA PRO A 200 22.10 -6.21 12.71
C PRO A 200 22.70 -5.20 11.71
N ASP A 201 22.59 -5.45 10.41
CA ASP A 201 23.09 -4.59 9.33
C ASP A 201 22.36 -3.24 9.25
N LEU A 202 21.12 -3.15 9.76
CA LEU A 202 20.30 -1.94 9.79
C LEU A 202 20.64 -1.00 10.96
N LEU A 203 21.52 -1.42 11.89
CA LEU A 203 21.84 -0.64 13.09
C LEU A 203 22.39 0.77 12.80
N PRO A 204 23.29 0.99 11.82
CA PRO A 204 23.77 2.34 11.48
C PRO A 204 22.62 3.28 11.07
N ILE A 205 21.71 2.80 10.23
CA ILE A 205 20.54 3.57 9.77
C ILE A 205 19.59 3.84 10.94
N ALA A 206 19.31 2.84 11.78
CA ALA A 206 18.45 3.01 12.95
C ALA A 206 19.00 4.07 13.92
N LYS A 207 20.33 4.17 14.07
CA LYS A 207 20.99 5.21 14.85
C LYS A 207 20.85 6.60 14.22
N MET A 208 21.03 6.71 12.90
CA MET A 208 20.78 7.97 12.18
C MET A 208 19.36 8.48 12.44
N VAL A 209 18.35 7.61 12.31
CA VAL A 209 16.96 7.96 12.61
C VAL A 209 16.78 8.31 14.10
N SER A 210 17.48 7.63 15.03
CA SER A 210 17.36 7.91 16.46
C SER A 210 17.94 9.26 16.89
N ASP A 211 18.90 9.77 16.12
CA ASP A 211 19.57 11.06 16.31
C ASP A 211 18.90 12.19 15.52
N HIS A 212 17.80 11.89 14.82
CA HIS A 212 17.04 12.87 14.05
C HIS A 212 16.52 14.02 14.94
N ALA A 213 16.54 15.26 14.41
CA ALA A 213 16.19 16.46 15.20
C ALA A 213 14.73 16.45 15.66
N HIS A 214 13.82 15.95 14.83
CA HIS A 214 12.41 15.82 15.16
C HIS A 214 12.13 14.63 16.09
N PHE A 215 11.39 14.88 17.18
CA PHE A 215 11.18 13.88 18.26
C PHE A 215 10.45 12.61 17.79
N GLN A 216 9.56 12.72 16.80
CA GLN A 216 8.76 11.61 16.29
C GLN A 216 9.64 10.59 15.56
N ALA A 217 10.46 11.05 14.61
CA ALA A 217 11.48 10.24 13.94
C ALA A 217 12.49 9.67 14.95
N ALA A 218 13.04 10.50 15.86
CA ALA A 218 13.95 10.05 16.91
C ALA A 218 13.36 8.92 17.76
N LYS A 219 12.08 9.01 18.13
CA LYS A 219 11.37 7.97 18.88
C LYS A 219 11.24 6.68 18.06
N ALA A 220 10.94 6.77 16.77
CA ALA A 220 10.90 5.61 15.87
C ALA A 220 12.27 4.95 15.74
N GLY A 221 13.34 5.73 15.56
CA GLY A 221 14.72 5.23 15.53
C GLY A 221 15.14 4.54 16.83
N LYS A 222 14.79 5.09 17.99
CA LYS A 222 15.05 4.44 19.30
C LYS A 222 14.32 3.10 19.45
N ARG A 223 13.08 3.00 18.94
CA ARG A 223 12.36 1.71 18.87
C ARG A 223 13.09 0.73 17.96
N ALA A 224 13.54 1.17 16.79
CA ALA A 224 14.31 0.35 15.84
C ALA A 224 15.60 -0.19 16.46
N VAL A 225 16.41 0.68 17.09
CA VAL A 225 17.64 0.28 17.79
C VAL A 225 17.35 -0.75 18.88
N SER A 226 16.31 -0.53 19.68
CA SER A 226 15.91 -1.47 20.74
C SER A 226 15.48 -2.82 20.18
N ALA A 227 14.72 -2.83 19.08
CA ALA A 227 14.28 -4.04 18.40
C ALA A 227 15.47 -4.83 17.83
N ILE A 228 16.48 -4.16 17.25
CA ILE A 228 17.70 -4.79 16.75
C ILE A 228 18.47 -5.48 17.87
N PHE A 229 18.62 -4.84 19.03
CA PHE A 229 19.31 -5.46 20.16
C PHE A 229 18.51 -6.60 20.80
N ALA A 230 17.18 -6.55 20.77
CA ALA A 230 16.33 -7.62 21.29
C ALA A 230 16.26 -8.86 20.37
N ALA A 231 16.62 -8.72 19.10
CA ALA A 231 16.61 -9.80 18.11
C ALA A 231 17.96 -10.55 17.98
N GLN A 232 18.97 -10.14 18.76
CA GLN A 232 20.29 -10.78 18.86
C GLN A 232 20.31 -11.81 19.99
#